data_AF-A0A396Q9Q1-F1
#
_entry.id   AF-A0A396Q9Q1-F1
#
_cell.length_a   1.000
_cell.length_b   1.000
_cell.length_c   1.000
_cell.angle_alpha   90.00
_cell.angle_beta   90.00
_cell.angle_gamma   90.00
#
_symmetry.space_group_name_H-M   'P 1'
#
loop_
_entity.id
_entity.type
_entity.pdbx_description
1 polymer ?
#
loop_
_entity_poly.entity_id
_entity_poly.type
_entity_poly.pdbx_seq_one_letter_code
_entity_poly.pdbx_strand_id
1 'polypeptide(L)'
;MPKKTIPPIEKQKKIQRALKAAIGYKKIHAAHREDPRELQILEDIVGTLTNEVYMCRSETIRFGRSDNDTRLVQMEFSKLTREQVESVMSNLKCIEKRPRNIISYLLTSLYRSLHSQACQAAVSEYAAKNGHNPPEKQFNHFPQRKYDYKKLEQELFKKQLLEDGEELP
;
A
#
# COMPACT_ATOMS: atom_id res chain seq x y z
N MET A 1 -25.03 19.57 -21.51
CA MET A 1 -25.19 19.68 -20.03
C MET A 1 -23.84 20.02 -19.42
N PRO A 2 -23.70 21.09 -18.63
CA PRO A 2 -22.43 21.41 -17.99
C PRO A 2 -22.13 20.37 -16.89
N LYS A 3 -21.01 19.66 -17.03
CA LYS A 3 -20.49 18.77 -15.98
C LYS A 3 -20.18 19.65 -14.76
N LYS A 4 -21.00 19.59 -13.72
CA LYS A 4 -20.75 20.28 -12.45
C LYS A 4 -19.38 19.83 -11.92
N THR A 5 -18.40 20.71 -11.98
CA THR A 5 -17.07 20.52 -11.37
C THR A 5 -17.24 20.52 -9.86
N ILE A 6 -17.04 19.36 -9.23
CA ILE A 6 -17.17 19.18 -7.78
C ILE A 6 -16.06 20.00 -7.08
N PRO A 7 -16.37 20.86 -6.11
CA PRO A 7 -15.37 21.63 -5.39
C PRO A 7 -14.40 20.70 -4.62
N PRO A 8 -13.11 21.08 -4.47
CA PRO A 8 -12.07 20.21 -3.91
C PRO A 8 -12.41 19.58 -2.55
N ILE A 9 -13.11 20.33 -1.70
CA ILE A 9 -13.53 19.92 -0.36
C ILE A 9 -14.62 18.83 -0.41
N GLU A 10 -15.60 18.96 -1.32
CA GLU A 10 -16.64 17.94 -1.48
C GLU A 10 -16.07 16.64 -2.07
N LYS A 11 -15.14 16.76 -3.02
CA LYS A 11 -14.43 15.62 -3.58
C LYS A 11 -13.65 14.88 -2.49
N GLN A 12 -12.90 15.60 -1.65
CA GLN A 12 -12.15 15.03 -0.53
C GLN A 12 -13.08 14.30 0.45
N LYS A 13 -14.19 14.92 0.87
CA LYS A 13 -15.17 14.29 1.77
C LYS A 13 -15.78 13.03 1.16
N LYS A 14 -16.06 13.01 -0.14
CA LYS A 14 -16.60 11.84 -0.83
C LYS A 14 -15.59 10.69 -0.83
N ILE A 15 -14.33 10.97 -1.15
CA ILE A 15 -13.23 9.99 -1.11
C ILE A 15 -13.06 9.44 0.30
N GLN A 16 -13.01 10.32 1.30
CA GLN A 16 -12.83 9.91 2.69
C GLN A 16 -13.96 8.99 3.16
N ARG A 17 -15.22 9.28 2.79
CA ARG A 17 -16.37 8.40 3.10
C ARG A 17 -16.25 7.03 2.43
N ALA A 18 -15.89 7.00 1.15
CA ALA A 18 -15.70 5.76 0.41
C ALA A 18 -14.57 4.92 1.01
N LEU A 19 -13.44 5.56 1.34
CA LEU A 19 -12.30 4.92 1.99
C LEU A 19 -12.66 4.35 3.36
N LYS A 20 -13.32 5.16 4.22
CA LYS A 20 -13.78 4.70 5.54
C LYS A 20 -14.72 3.50 5.44
N ALA A 21 -15.56 3.45 4.41
CA ALA A 21 -16.41 2.28 4.16
C ALA A 21 -15.59 1.06 3.72
N ALA A 22 -14.67 1.21 2.77
CA ALA A 22 -13.84 0.13 2.23
C ALA A 22 -12.99 -0.57 3.31
N ILE A 23 -12.34 0.21 4.19
CA ILE A 23 -11.46 -0.34 5.24
C ILE A 23 -12.22 -0.84 6.48
N GLY A 24 -13.56 -0.75 6.50
CA GLY A 24 -14.35 -1.12 7.67
C GLY A 24 -14.12 -0.21 8.89
N TYR A 25 -13.89 1.08 8.66
CA TYR A 25 -13.49 2.07 9.68
C TYR A 25 -14.35 2.00 10.95
N LYS A 26 -15.69 1.86 10.83
CA LYS A 26 -16.59 1.82 11.99
C LYS A 26 -16.27 0.64 12.93
N LYS A 27 -15.87 -0.51 12.39
CA LYS A 27 -15.50 -1.70 13.16
C LYS A 27 -14.17 -1.48 13.88
N ILE A 28 -13.17 -0.95 13.18
CA ILE A 28 -11.86 -0.63 13.75
C ILE A 28 -12.03 0.41 14.86
N HIS A 29 -12.75 1.50 14.60
CA HIS A 29 -13.02 2.55 15.58
C HIS A 29 -13.76 2.02 16.83
N ALA A 30 -14.71 1.10 16.66
CA ALA A 30 -15.41 0.50 17.80
C ALA A 30 -14.48 -0.37 18.65
N ALA A 31 -13.58 -1.14 18.02
CA ALA A 31 -12.61 -1.99 18.72
C ALA A 31 -11.56 -1.19 19.50
N HIS A 32 -11.21 0.01 19.03
CA HIS A 32 -10.14 0.84 19.60
C HIS A 32 -10.68 2.10 20.30
N ARG A 33 -11.96 2.10 20.71
CA ARG A 33 -12.62 3.29 21.27
C ARG A 33 -11.96 3.83 22.54
N GLU A 34 -11.32 2.96 23.30
CA GLU A 34 -10.71 3.29 24.59
C GLU A 34 -9.27 3.82 24.48
N ASP A 35 -8.63 3.70 23.31
CA ASP A 35 -7.27 4.22 23.08
C ASP A 35 -7.27 5.41 22.09
N PRO A 36 -7.17 6.66 22.60
CA PRO A 36 -7.10 7.85 21.76
C PRO A 36 -5.93 7.85 20.78
N ARG A 37 -4.80 7.21 21.11
CA ARG A 37 -3.65 7.14 20.20
C ARG A 37 -3.96 6.27 19.00
N GLU A 38 -4.68 5.17 19.20
CA GLU A 38 -5.07 4.28 18.10
C GLU A 38 -6.08 4.93 17.17
N LEU A 39 -7.04 5.68 17.73
CA LEU A 39 -7.97 6.47 16.93
C LEU A 39 -7.24 7.55 16.11
N GLN A 40 -6.23 8.19 16.69
CA GLN A 40 -5.41 9.16 15.97
C GLN A 40 -4.64 8.50 14.82
N ILE A 41 -4.05 7.33 15.04
CA ILE A 41 -3.35 6.57 13.99
C ILE A 41 -4.32 6.22 12.85
N LEU A 42 -5.54 5.79 13.19
CA LEU A 42 -6.56 5.46 12.18
C LEU A 42 -6.95 6.69 11.36
N GLU A 43 -7.12 7.86 11.98
CA GLU A 43 -7.36 9.11 11.26
C GLU A 43 -6.16 9.53 10.41
N ASP A 44 -4.93 9.36 10.91
CA ASP A 44 -3.71 9.66 10.15
C ASP A 44 -3.58 8.78 8.91
N ILE A 45 -3.94 7.48 9.01
CA ILE A 45 -3.99 6.55 7.87
C ILE A 45 -5.01 7.03 6.84
N VAL A 46 -6.23 7.34 7.27
CA VAL A 46 -7.30 7.81 6.38
C VAL A 46 -6.91 9.14 5.72
N GLY A 47 -6.36 10.07 6.49
CA GLY A 47 -5.88 11.36 6.00
C GLY A 47 -4.77 11.22 4.99
N THR A 48 -3.77 10.37 5.28
CA THR A 48 -2.65 10.07 4.38
C THR A 48 -3.13 9.51 3.05
N LEU A 49 -3.96 8.46 3.08
CA LEU A 49 -4.49 7.87 1.84
C LEU A 49 -5.35 8.86 1.06
N THR A 50 -6.19 9.64 1.74
CA THR A 50 -7.04 10.62 1.07
C THR A 50 -6.21 11.70 0.37
N ASN A 51 -5.24 12.29 1.06
CA ASN A 51 -4.50 13.45 0.57
C ASN A 51 -3.35 13.07 -0.37
N GLU A 52 -2.56 12.06 0.00
CA GLU A 52 -1.31 11.71 -0.67
C GLU A 52 -1.51 10.69 -1.80
N VAL A 53 -2.60 9.91 -1.76
CA VAL A 53 -2.88 8.89 -2.79
C VAL A 53 -4.02 9.33 -3.69
N TYR A 54 -5.22 9.47 -3.15
CA TYR A 54 -6.43 9.67 -3.97
C TYR A 54 -6.64 11.11 -4.45
N MET A 55 -6.09 12.10 -3.74
CA MET A 55 -6.08 13.50 -4.16
C MET A 55 -4.77 13.93 -4.83
N CYS A 56 -3.82 13.01 -4.98
CA CYS A 56 -2.56 13.27 -5.66
C CYS A 56 -2.81 13.76 -7.09
N ARG A 57 -2.16 14.86 -7.46
CA ARG A 57 -2.20 15.43 -8.81
C ARG A 57 -0.95 15.11 -9.62
N SER A 58 0.09 14.60 -8.96
CA SER A 58 1.34 14.16 -9.59
C SER A 58 1.14 12.83 -10.30
N GLU A 59 1.92 12.59 -11.34
CA GLU A 59 1.99 11.28 -12.02
C GLU A 59 2.66 10.21 -11.14
N THR A 60 3.47 10.64 -10.16
CA THR A 60 4.17 9.74 -9.25
C THR A 60 3.98 10.12 -7.77
N ILE A 61 4.02 9.10 -6.91
CA ILE A 61 4.02 9.19 -5.45
C ILE A 61 5.30 8.54 -4.93
N ARG A 62 6.04 9.27 -4.09
CA ARG A 62 7.32 8.82 -3.54
C ARG A 62 7.17 8.15 -2.18
N PHE A 63 7.44 6.85 -2.12
CA PHE A 63 7.55 6.08 -0.87
C PHE A 63 8.48 4.88 -1.07
N GLY A 64 8.95 4.26 0.02
CA GLY A 64 9.88 3.13 -0.09
C GLY A 64 11.18 3.43 -0.83
N ARG A 65 11.67 4.68 -0.78
CA ARG A 65 12.84 5.19 -1.53
C ARG A 65 12.71 5.11 -3.07
N SER A 66 11.49 5.02 -3.60
CA SER A 66 11.21 4.93 -5.03
C SER A 66 10.07 5.87 -5.44
N ASP A 67 10.06 6.25 -6.72
CA ASP A 67 8.94 6.93 -7.36
C ASP A 67 8.02 5.89 -8.00
N ASN A 68 6.75 5.90 -7.56
CA ASN A 68 5.73 4.92 -7.94
C ASN A 68 4.63 5.62 -8.74
N ASP A 69 4.11 4.97 -9.77
CA ASP A 69 3.04 5.52 -10.60
C ASP A 69 1.76 5.72 -9.78
N THR A 70 1.18 6.92 -9.83
CA THR A 70 0.00 7.29 -9.04
C THR A 70 -1.20 6.40 -9.34
N ARG A 71 -1.44 6.02 -10.60
CA ARG A 71 -2.59 5.19 -10.97
C ARG A 71 -2.43 3.77 -10.45
N LEU A 72 -1.24 3.19 -10.57
CA LEU A 72 -0.94 1.87 -10.01
C LEU A 72 -1.08 1.87 -8.48
N VAL A 73 -0.57 2.90 -7.81
CA VAL A 73 -0.66 3.04 -6.36
C VAL A 73 -2.12 3.17 -5.91
N GLN A 74 -2.93 3.99 -6.58
CA GLN A 74 -4.37 4.10 -6.31
C GLN A 74 -5.11 2.76 -6.50
N MET A 75 -4.76 2.00 -7.54
CA MET A 75 -5.33 0.69 -7.79
C MET A 75 -4.95 -0.31 -6.69
N GLU A 76 -3.69 -0.36 -6.27
CA GLU A 76 -3.27 -1.26 -5.18
C GLU A 76 -3.94 -0.89 -3.85
N PHE A 77 -3.97 0.39 -3.48
CA PHE A 77 -4.64 0.84 -2.26
C PHE A 77 -6.17 0.68 -2.28
N SER A 78 -6.78 0.47 -3.45
CA SER A 78 -8.20 0.13 -3.53
C SER A 78 -8.51 -1.28 -3.00
N LYS A 79 -7.49 -2.15 -2.96
CA LYS A 79 -7.59 -3.53 -2.45
C LYS A 79 -7.36 -3.61 -0.93
N LEU A 80 -7.18 -2.47 -0.26
CA LEU A 80 -6.84 -2.42 1.15
C LEU A 80 -7.99 -2.98 2.01
N THR A 81 -7.67 -3.99 2.80
CA THR A 81 -8.60 -4.68 3.70
C THR A 81 -8.48 -4.17 5.13
N ARG A 82 -9.49 -4.46 5.95
CA ARG A 82 -9.50 -4.12 7.37
C ARG A 82 -8.30 -4.72 8.09
N GLU A 83 -8.01 -5.99 7.84
CA GLU A 83 -6.97 -6.77 8.49
C GLU A 83 -5.58 -6.16 8.23
N GLN A 84 -5.34 -5.65 7.02
CA GLN A 84 -4.10 -4.97 6.66
C GLN A 84 -3.94 -3.64 7.40
N VAL A 85 -5.01 -2.89 7.60
CA VAL A 85 -5.01 -1.63 8.37
C VAL A 85 -4.72 -1.93 9.84
N GLU A 86 -5.42 -2.90 10.43
CA GLU A 86 -5.21 -3.32 11.83
C GLU A 86 -3.78 -3.83 12.05
N SER A 87 -3.22 -4.59 11.10
CA SER A 87 -1.82 -5.04 11.16
C SER A 87 -0.84 -3.87 11.17
N VAL A 88 -1.03 -2.86 10.29
CA VAL A 88 -0.18 -1.66 10.28
C VAL A 88 -0.33 -0.84 11.56
N MET A 89 -1.55 -0.70 12.08
CA MET A 89 -1.79 -0.06 13.37
C MET A 89 -1.04 -0.77 14.50
N SER A 90 -1.09 -2.09 14.56
CA SER A 90 -0.33 -2.87 15.55
C SER A 90 1.17 -2.67 15.42
N ASN A 91 1.71 -2.65 14.19
CA ASN A 91 3.14 -2.44 13.96
C ASN A 91 3.59 -1.05 14.43
N LEU A 92 2.75 -0.03 14.24
CA LEU A 92 3.04 1.34 14.68
C LEU A 92 3.16 1.47 16.21
N LYS A 93 2.44 0.64 16.97
CA LYS A 93 2.55 0.60 18.45
C LYS A 93 3.93 0.14 18.91
N CYS A 94 4.54 -0.78 18.18
CA CYS A 94 5.82 -1.37 18.53
C CYS A 94 7.02 -0.48 18.15
N ILE A 95 6.78 0.68 17.56
CA ILE A 95 7.87 1.57 17.13
C ILE A 95 8.34 2.41 18.33
N GLU A 96 9.55 2.12 18.80
CA GLU A 96 10.20 2.88 19.87
C GLU A 96 10.55 4.33 19.46
N LYS A 97 10.90 4.55 18.19
CA LYS A 97 11.33 5.86 17.67
C LYS A 97 10.42 6.33 16.54
N ARG A 98 9.75 7.46 16.75
CA ARG A 98 8.86 8.06 15.75
C ARG A 98 9.61 8.27 14.43
N PRO A 99 9.07 7.77 13.29
CA PRO A 99 9.71 7.96 11.99
C PRO A 99 9.74 9.45 11.63
N ARG A 100 10.88 9.89 11.06
CA ARG A 100 11.08 11.29 10.64
C ARG A 100 10.06 11.74 9.59
N ASN A 101 9.65 10.83 8.72
CA ASN A 101 8.59 11.05 7.73
C ASN A 101 7.49 10.00 7.94
N ILE A 102 6.48 10.37 8.74
CA ILE A 102 5.36 9.48 9.07
C ILE A 102 4.53 9.12 7.83
N ILE A 103 4.34 10.06 6.90
CA ILE A 103 3.56 9.84 5.67
C ILE A 103 4.21 8.74 4.84
N SER A 104 5.50 8.87 4.54
CA SER A 104 6.24 7.89 3.74
C SER A 104 6.30 6.54 4.44
N TYR A 105 6.41 6.54 5.78
CA TYR A 105 6.38 5.32 6.58
C TYR A 105 5.01 4.61 6.49
N LEU A 106 3.90 5.34 6.63
CA LEU A 106 2.55 4.81 6.53
C LEU A 106 2.29 4.22 5.14
N LEU A 107 2.59 4.98 4.08
CA LEU A 107 2.44 4.50 2.70
C LEU A 107 3.26 3.23 2.45
N THR A 108 4.52 3.22 2.87
CA THR A 108 5.40 2.05 2.71
C THR A 108 4.86 0.85 3.49
N SER A 109 4.40 1.06 4.73
CA SER A 109 3.91 -0.02 5.59
C SER A 109 2.60 -0.62 5.07
N LEU A 110 1.65 0.22 4.64
CA LEU A 110 0.39 -0.21 4.05
C LEU A 110 0.63 -0.93 2.71
N TYR A 111 1.49 -0.38 1.86
CA TYR A 111 1.85 -1.01 0.58
C TYR A 111 2.51 -2.37 0.81
N ARG A 112 3.46 -2.47 1.74
CA ARG A 112 4.06 -3.77 2.09
C ARG A 112 3.03 -4.74 2.67
N SER A 113 2.08 -4.28 3.48
CA SER A 113 1.01 -5.11 4.04
C SER A 113 0.16 -5.75 2.92
N LEU A 114 -0.16 -4.99 1.87
CA LEU A 114 -0.84 -5.49 0.67
C LEU A 114 -0.07 -6.65 0.00
N HIS A 115 1.24 -6.50 -0.17
CA HIS A 115 2.09 -7.49 -0.83
C HIS A 115 2.62 -8.59 0.10
N SER A 116 2.46 -8.44 1.42
CA SER A 116 2.98 -9.36 2.43
C SER A 116 2.13 -10.62 2.58
N GLN A 117 0.85 -10.61 2.18
CA GLN A 117 -0.03 -11.77 2.35
C GLN A 117 0.47 -13.01 1.60
N ALA A 118 0.97 -12.85 0.38
CA ALA A 118 1.56 -13.96 -0.38
C ALA A 118 2.82 -14.52 0.29
N CYS A 119 3.69 -13.64 0.80
CA CYS A 119 4.88 -14.05 1.54
C CYS A 119 4.52 -14.75 2.85
N GLN A 120 3.52 -14.26 3.58
CA GLN A 120 3.07 -14.87 4.84
C GLN A 120 2.40 -16.21 4.62
N ALA A 121 1.58 -16.36 3.57
CA ALA A 121 0.97 -17.63 3.19
C ALA A 121 2.03 -18.67 2.81
N ALA A 122 3.06 -18.28 2.05
CA ALA A 122 4.18 -19.17 1.73
C ALA A 122 4.98 -19.58 2.98
N VAL A 123 5.18 -18.65 3.92
CA VAL A 123 5.86 -18.91 5.19
C VAL A 123 5.05 -19.87 6.08
N SER A 124 3.73 -19.66 6.19
CA SER A 124 2.86 -20.52 7.00
C SER A 124 2.73 -21.91 6.40
N GLU A 125 2.62 -22.03 5.08
CA GLU A 125 2.61 -23.31 4.38
C GLU A 125 3.94 -24.08 4.59
N TYR A 126 5.07 -23.38 4.50
CA TYR A 126 6.37 -23.96 4.81
C TYR A 126 6.44 -24.44 6.27
N ALA A 127 5.99 -23.62 7.22
CA ALA A 127 6.04 -23.95 8.64
C ALA A 127 5.12 -25.13 8.98
N ALA A 128 3.95 -25.22 8.38
CA ALA A 128 3.03 -26.35 8.54
C ALA A 128 3.62 -27.66 8.00
N LYS A 129 4.39 -27.61 6.91
CA LYS A 129 5.05 -28.78 6.31
C LYS A 129 6.28 -29.24 7.09
N ASN A 130 7.07 -28.31 7.63
CA ASN A 130 8.40 -28.62 8.19
C ASN A 130 8.48 -28.50 9.72
N GLY A 131 7.41 -28.03 10.38
CA GLY A 131 7.38 -27.85 11.84
C GLY A 131 8.21 -26.67 12.36
N HIS A 132 8.80 -25.87 11.48
CA HIS A 132 9.59 -24.69 11.83
C HIS A 132 9.50 -23.61 10.75
N ASN A 133 9.76 -22.35 11.12
CA ASN A 133 9.79 -21.25 10.16
C ASN A 133 10.88 -21.44 9.10
N PRO A 134 10.68 -20.96 7.86
CA PRO A 134 11.70 -21.02 6.83
C PRO A 134 12.98 -20.30 7.29
N PRO A 135 14.16 -20.84 6.94
CA PRO A 135 15.43 -20.23 7.32
C PRO A 135 15.51 -18.80 6.79
N GLU A 136 16.00 -17.88 7.63
CA GLU A 136 16.22 -16.49 7.23
C GLU A 136 17.10 -16.45 5.97
N LYS A 137 16.79 -15.54 5.03
CA LYS A 137 17.50 -15.44 3.75
C LYS A 137 18.99 -15.16 3.99
N GLN A 138 19.79 -16.23 4.00
CA GLN A 138 21.26 -16.16 3.96
C GLN A 138 21.76 -15.53 2.64
N PHE A 139 20.88 -15.45 1.63
CA PHE A 139 21.15 -14.84 0.33
C PHE A 139 21.40 -13.31 0.37
N ASN A 140 21.19 -12.65 1.51
CA ASN A 140 21.55 -11.24 1.69
C ASN A 140 23.08 -11.00 1.64
N HIS A 141 23.89 -12.06 1.76
CA HIS A 141 25.36 -12.00 1.66
C HIS A 141 25.88 -12.26 0.24
N PHE A 142 25.00 -12.50 -0.72
CA PHE A 142 25.41 -12.60 -2.12
C PHE A 142 25.44 -11.19 -2.71
N PRO A 143 26.47 -10.81 -3.48
CA PRO A 143 26.45 -9.55 -4.19
C PRO A 143 25.18 -9.52 -5.05
N GLN A 144 24.29 -8.55 -4.79
CA GLN A 144 23.11 -8.36 -5.60
C GLN A 144 23.58 -8.17 -7.03
N ARG A 145 23.20 -9.08 -7.94
CA ARG A 145 23.48 -8.87 -9.36
C ARG A 145 22.84 -7.54 -9.74
N LYS A 146 23.55 -6.69 -10.48
CA LYS A 146 23.08 -5.38 -10.99
C LYS A 146 21.98 -5.56 -12.06
N TYR A 147 20.91 -6.27 -11.72
CA TYR A 147 19.74 -6.38 -12.57
C TYR A 147 18.68 -5.43 -12.04
N ASP A 148 18.35 -4.44 -12.86
CA ASP A 148 17.21 -3.57 -12.65
C ASP A 148 15.96 -4.32 -13.11
N TYR A 149 15.30 -5.00 -12.17
CA TYR A 149 14.09 -5.77 -12.45
C TYR A 149 12.96 -4.92 -13.04
N LYS A 150 12.92 -3.63 -12.72
CA LYS A 150 11.92 -2.69 -13.24
C LYS A 150 12.18 -2.41 -14.71
N LYS A 151 13.46 -2.23 -15.09
CA LYS A 151 13.85 -2.10 -16.50
C LYS A 151 13.56 -3.38 -17.29
N LEU A 152 13.85 -4.54 -16.71
CA LEU A 152 13.59 -5.84 -17.35
C LEU A 152 12.08 -6.08 -17.56
N GLU A 153 11.26 -5.77 -16.56
CA GLU A 153 9.80 -5.87 -16.67
C GLU A 153 9.26 -4.95 -17.78
N GLN A 154 9.74 -3.70 -17.84
CA GLN A 154 9.37 -2.76 -18.91
C GLN A 154 9.81 -3.24 -20.30
N GLU A 155 10.98 -3.86 -20.43
CA GLU A 155 11.47 -4.41 -21.70
C GLU A 155 10.66 -5.64 -22.14
N LEU A 156 10.27 -6.51 -21.20
CA LEU A 156 9.42 -7.66 -21.48
C LEU A 156 8.02 -7.23 -21.94
N PHE A 157 7.39 -6.27 -21.25
CA PHE A 157 6.11 -5.71 -21.68
C PHE A 157 6.19 -5.02 -23.04
N LYS A 158 7.28 -4.29 -23.32
CA LYS A 158 7.51 -3.69 -24.66
C LYS A 158 7.67 -4.74 -25.75
N LYS A 159 8.39 -5.83 -25.48
CA LYS A 159 8.50 -6.94 -26.43
C LYS A 159 7.16 -7.59 -26.71
N GLN A 160 6.36 -7.79 -25.67
CA GLN A 160 5.02 -8.37 -25.81
C GLN A 160 4.10 -7.51 -26.69
N LEU A 161 4.15 -6.18 -26.52
CA LEU A 161 3.45 -5.21 -27.39
C LEU A 161 3.98 -5.11 -28.83
N LEU A 162 5.21 -5.56 -29.09
CA LEU A 162 5.82 -5.56 -30.43
C LEU A 162 5.68 -6.92 -31.15
N GLU A 163 5.55 -8.00 -30.38
CA GLU A 163 5.26 -9.35 -30.89
C GLU A 163 3.77 -9.50 -31.21
N ASP A 164 2.90 -8.89 -30.41
CA ASP A 164 1.47 -8.77 -30.69
C ASP A 164 1.25 -7.57 -31.64
N GLY A 165 1.45 -7.79 -32.94
CA GLY A 165 1.13 -6.84 -34.01
C GLY A 165 -0.37 -6.55 -34.16
N GLU A 166 -1.08 -6.26 -33.07
CA GLU A 166 -2.47 -5.81 -33.11
C GLU A 166 -2.51 -4.28 -33.15
N GLU A 167 -2.85 -3.75 -34.33
CA GLU A 167 -3.53 -2.47 -34.43
C GLU A 167 -4.82 -2.55 -33.59
N LEU A 168 -4.84 -1.83 -32.47
CA LEU A 168 -6.03 -1.73 -31.61
C LEU A 168 -7.17 -0.99 -32.35
N PRO A 169 -8.42 -1.49 -32.30
CA PRO A 169 -9.60 -0.70 -32.67
C PRO A 169 -9.87 0.47 -31.72
#